data_AF-A0A6V7UR76-F1
#
_entry.id   AF-A0A6V7UR76-F1
#
_cell.length_a   1.000
_cell.length_b   1.000
_cell.length_c   1.000
_cell.angle_alpha   90.00
_cell.angle_beta   90.00
_cell.angle_gamma   90.00
#
_symmetry.space_group_name_H-M   'P 1'
#
loop_
_entity.id
_entity.type
_entity.pdbx_description
1 polymer ?
#
loop_
_entity_poly.entity_id
_entity_poly.type
_entity_poly.pdbx_seq_one_letter_code
_entity_poly.pdbx_strand_id
1 'polypeptide(L)'
;MLLFVLMKIATIARRSGESVQPVQLEESINDIFDEYEKEIRTELIIDSPLPSPSELNARQKAEVEVVEYLHATKLSVGSDPFIYWTGENAIKWPLLATLANKYFSAPATSSESERLFSTAGQIVSNLRKRLLPENIEKLLFLHHNLKIYNFCYE
;
A
#
# COMPACT_ATOMS: atom_id res chain seq x y z
N MET A 1 -1.11 -2.74 -4.93
CA MET A 1 -2.42 -3.12 -4.35
C MET A 1 -3.49 -2.08 -4.68
N LEU A 2 -3.32 -0.79 -4.34
CA LEU A 2 -4.27 0.25 -4.76
C LEU A 2 -4.49 0.38 -6.27
N LEU A 3 -3.48 0.13 -7.11
CA LEU A 3 -3.64 0.20 -8.57
C LEU A 3 -4.62 -0.86 -9.10
N PHE A 4 -4.66 -2.06 -8.52
CA PHE A 4 -5.61 -3.11 -8.89
C PHE A 4 -7.01 -2.82 -8.36
N VAL A 5 -7.12 -2.25 -7.15
CA VAL A 5 -8.38 -1.81 -6.55
C VAL A 5 -8.96 -0.63 -7.34
N LEU A 6 -8.15 0.38 -7.67
CA LEU A 6 -8.55 1.52 -8.52
C LEU A 6 -8.83 1.10 -9.96
N MET A 7 -8.07 0.17 -10.56
CA MET A 7 -8.40 -0.35 -11.89
C MET A 7 -9.70 -1.16 -11.87
N LYS A 8 -10.01 -1.92 -10.82
CA LYS A 8 -11.30 -2.63 -10.71
C LYS A 8 -12.47 -1.67 -10.44
N ILE A 9 -12.32 -0.68 -9.56
CA ILE A 9 -13.31 0.37 -9.30
C ILE A 9 -13.56 1.20 -10.56
N ALA A 10 -12.51 1.64 -11.25
CA ALA A 10 -12.62 2.33 -12.53
C ALA A 10 -13.26 1.46 -13.62
N THR A 11 -13.04 0.13 -13.60
CA THR A 11 -13.69 -0.80 -14.55
C THR A 11 -15.18 -1.00 -14.25
N ILE A 12 -15.58 -1.00 -12.97
CA ILE A 12 -16.98 -1.09 -12.52
C ILE A 12 -17.73 0.21 -12.85
N ALA A 13 -17.14 1.37 -12.54
CA ALA A 13 -17.71 2.68 -12.84
C ALA A 13 -17.88 2.93 -14.35
N ARG A 14 -17.00 2.35 -15.20
CA ARG A 14 -17.11 2.44 -16.66
C ARG A 14 -18.19 1.54 -17.26
N ARG A 15 -18.62 0.49 -16.53
CA ARG A 15 -19.67 -0.46 -16.94
C ARG A 15 -21.07 -0.01 -16.54
N SER A 16 -21.21 0.77 -15.47
CA SER A 16 -22.53 1.09 -14.91
C SER A 16 -23.20 2.35 -15.47
N GLY A 17 -22.48 3.32 -16.04
CA GLY A 17 -23.08 4.51 -16.67
C GLY A 17 -23.99 5.39 -15.78
N GLU A 18 -24.15 5.03 -14.50
CA GLU A 18 -25.03 5.68 -13.52
C GLU A 18 -24.23 6.16 -12.31
N SER A 19 -24.66 7.28 -11.75
CA SER A 19 -24.10 7.88 -10.54
C SER A 19 -24.34 6.97 -9.33
N VAL A 20 -23.36 6.13 -8.98
CA VAL A 20 -23.42 5.23 -7.83
C VAL A 20 -23.32 6.03 -6.52
N GLN A 21 -24.25 5.82 -5.60
CA GLN A 21 -24.30 6.49 -4.30
C GLN A 21 -23.14 6.01 -3.38
N PRO A 22 -22.55 6.89 -2.56
CA PRO A 22 -21.34 6.58 -1.77
C PRO A 22 -21.46 5.33 -0.87
N VAL A 23 -22.65 5.07 -0.33
CA VAL A 23 -22.91 3.94 0.60
C VAL A 23 -22.80 2.58 -0.10
N GLN A 24 -23.23 2.48 -1.36
CA GLN A 24 -23.15 1.23 -2.12
C GLN A 24 -21.71 0.87 -2.53
N LEU A 25 -20.85 1.88 -2.65
CA LEU A 25 -19.43 1.72 -2.92
C LEU A 25 -18.69 1.20 -1.66
N GLU A 26 -19.03 1.70 -0.47
CA GLU A 26 -18.43 1.21 0.78
C GLU A 26 -18.80 -0.24 1.09
N GLU A 27 -20.07 -0.64 0.93
CA GLU A 27 -20.49 -2.03 1.11
C GLU A 27 -19.76 -2.97 0.13
N SER A 28 -19.68 -2.60 -1.15
CA SER A 28 -18.93 -3.38 -2.15
C SER A 28 -17.43 -3.47 -1.83
N ILE A 29 -16.85 -2.44 -1.20
CA ILE A 29 -15.44 -2.45 -0.80
C ILE A 29 -15.21 -3.41 0.37
N ASN A 30 -16.11 -3.40 1.36
CA ASN A 30 -16.01 -4.29 2.52
C ASN A 30 -16.17 -5.76 2.12
N ASP A 31 -17.13 -6.07 1.25
CA ASP A 31 -17.33 -7.43 0.73
C ASP A 31 -16.09 -7.96 0.00
N ILE A 32 -15.40 -7.09 -0.76
CA ILE A 32 -14.14 -7.43 -1.43
C ILE A 32 -13.04 -7.71 -0.40
N PHE A 33 -12.92 -6.89 0.64
CA PHE A 33 -11.92 -7.11 1.69
C PHE A 33 -12.17 -8.42 2.45
N ASP A 34 -13.42 -8.73 2.76
CA ASP A 34 -13.82 -9.97 3.43
C ASP A 34 -13.54 -11.21 2.56
N GLU A 35 -13.79 -11.13 1.24
CA GLU A 35 -13.46 -12.20 0.30
C GLU A 35 -11.95 -12.45 0.24
N TYR A 36 -11.14 -11.39 0.18
CA TYR A 36 -9.68 -11.50 0.22
C TYR A 36 -9.15 -12.03 1.55
N GLU A 37 -9.73 -11.61 2.68
CA GLU A 37 -9.30 -12.11 4.00
C GLU A 37 -9.61 -13.61 4.15
N LYS A 38 -10.75 -14.05 3.63
CA LYS A 38 -11.13 -15.47 3.59
C LYS A 38 -10.21 -16.29 2.67
N GLU A 39 -9.84 -15.75 1.51
CA GLU A 39 -8.91 -16.39 0.59
C GLU A 39 -7.51 -16.54 1.22
N ILE A 40 -7.01 -15.49 1.89
CA ILE A 40 -5.75 -15.52 2.65
C ILE A 40 -5.77 -16.59 3.75
N ARG A 41 -6.87 -16.68 4.52
CA ARG A 41 -7.03 -17.71 5.57
C ARG A 41 -7.09 -19.13 5.01
N THR A 42 -7.57 -19.30 3.78
CA THR A 42 -7.70 -20.61 3.14
C THR A 42 -6.36 -21.07 2.55
N GLU A 43 -5.54 -20.15 2.04
CA GLU A 43 -4.21 -20.44 1.47
C GLU A 43 -3.11 -20.59 2.53
N LEU A 44 -3.31 -20.04 3.74
CA LEU A 44 -2.45 -20.26 4.90
C LEU A 44 -2.90 -21.51 5.68
N ILE A 45 -2.30 -22.65 5.36
CA ILE A 45 -2.44 -23.94 6.04
C ILE A 45 -1.97 -23.79 7.52
N ILE A 46 -2.88 -23.47 8.44
CA ILE A 46 -2.56 -23.24 9.87
C ILE A 46 -2.54 -24.53 10.72
N ASP A 47 -3.06 -25.66 10.22
CA ASP A 47 -3.30 -26.87 11.03
C ASP A 47 -2.30 -28.04 10.86
N SER A 48 -1.19 -27.88 10.13
CA SER A 48 -0.18 -28.97 9.98
C SER A 48 1.03 -28.82 10.91
N PRO A 49 1.59 -29.91 11.47
CA PRO A 49 2.70 -29.84 12.43
C PRO A 49 3.98 -29.28 11.80
N LEU A 50 4.71 -28.45 12.55
CA LEU A 50 5.95 -27.80 12.13
C LEU A 50 7.07 -28.82 11.75
N PRO A 51 7.75 -28.66 10.60
CA PRO A 51 8.92 -29.46 10.24
C PRO A 51 10.20 -28.99 10.97
N SER A 52 11.12 -29.94 11.22
CA SER A 52 12.33 -29.72 12.02
C SER A 52 13.37 -28.80 11.36
N PRO A 53 14.23 -28.10 12.14
CA PRO A 53 14.92 -26.86 11.71
C PRO A 53 16.06 -27.01 10.69
N SER A 54 16.48 -28.21 10.31
CA SER A 54 17.75 -28.39 9.60
C SER A 54 17.70 -28.26 8.07
N GLU A 55 16.54 -28.27 7.41
CA GLU A 55 16.43 -28.12 5.93
C GLU A 55 15.12 -27.46 5.47
N LEU A 56 14.75 -26.31 6.06
CA LEU A 56 13.53 -25.60 5.62
C LEU A 56 13.77 -24.86 4.30
N ASN A 57 12.96 -25.15 3.28
CA ASN A 57 12.92 -24.37 2.05
C ASN A 57 12.33 -22.96 2.32
N ALA A 58 12.50 -22.02 1.38
CA ALA A 58 12.10 -20.62 1.59
C ALA A 58 10.61 -20.45 1.96
N ARG A 59 9.74 -21.32 1.42
CA ARG A 59 8.32 -21.34 1.74
C ARG A 59 8.06 -21.75 3.19
N GLN A 60 8.69 -22.82 3.65
CA GLN A 60 8.55 -23.28 5.03
C GLN A 60 9.08 -22.25 6.02
N LYS A 61 10.18 -21.56 5.70
CA LYS A 61 10.67 -20.44 6.54
C LYS A 61 9.64 -19.31 6.64
N ALA A 62 8.99 -18.96 5.54
CA ALA A 62 7.93 -17.96 5.53
C ALA A 62 6.72 -18.41 6.38
N GLU A 63 6.30 -19.66 6.24
CA GLU A 63 5.19 -20.24 7.03
C GLU A 63 5.49 -20.18 8.54
N VAL A 64 6.73 -20.52 8.94
CA VAL A 64 7.18 -20.41 10.34
C VAL A 64 7.10 -18.97 10.83
N GLU A 65 7.66 -18.00 10.09
CA GLU A 65 7.62 -16.59 10.52
C GLU A 65 6.18 -16.07 10.65
N VAL A 66 5.27 -16.46 9.74
CA VAL A 66 3.84 -16.07 9.82
C VAL A 66 3.19 -16.66 11.06
N VAL A 67 3.36 -17.96 11.31
CA VAL A 67 2.78 -18.62 12.49
C VAL A 67 3.32 -17.98 13.77
N GLU A 68 4.62 -17.76 13.87
CA GLU A 68 5.22 -17.10 15.04
C GLU A 68 4.72 -15.67 15.25
N TYR A 69 4.58 -14.90 14.17
CA TYR A 69 4.05 -13.53 14.24
C TYR A 69 2.60 -13.50 14.73
N LEU A 70 1.76 -14.41 14.23
CA LEU A 70 0.34 -14.48 14.63
C LEU A 70 0.16 -14.85 16.11
N HIS A 71 1.12 -15.59 16.70
CA HIS A 71 1.14 -15.92 18.12
C HIS A 71 1.85 -14.86 18.98
N ALA A 72 2.55 -13.92 18.37
CA ALA A 72 3.26 -12.87 19.09
C ALA A 72 2.29 -11.85 19.70
N THR A 73 2.76 -11.16 20.74
CA THR A 73 2.01 -10.06 21.34
C THR A 73 1.76 -8.97 20.31
N LYS A 74 0.50 -8.54 20.20
CA LYS A 74 0.08 -7.48 19.29
C LYS A 74 0.76 -6.16 19.64
N LEU A 75 1.06 -5.38 18.61
CA LEU A 75 1.56 -4.02 18.75
C LEU A 75 0.57 -3.18 19.58
N SER A 76 1.06 -2.42 20.55
CA SER A 76 0.23 -1.51 21.34
C SER A 76 -0.37 -0.40 20.48
N VAL A 77 -1.59 0.01 20.82
CA VAL A 77 -2.26 1.13 20.15
C VAL A 77 -1.44 2.40 20.34
N GLY A 78 -1.11 3.08 19.24
CA GLY A 78 -0.31 4.31 19.25
C GLY A 78 1.18 4.11 19.00
N SER A 79 1.66 2.86 18.89
CA SER A 79 3.03 2.59 18.44
C SER A 79 3.16 2.70 16.92
N ASP A 80 4.33 3.13 16.45
CA ASP A 80 4.63 3.26 15.03
C ASP A 80 4.88 1.88 14.39
N PRO A 81 4.03 1.43 13.45
CA PRO A 81 4.23 0.16 12.75
C PRO A 81 5.53 0.12 11.93
N PHE A 82 5.99 1.25 11.40
CA PHE A 82 7.23 1.32 10.63
C PHE A 82 8.43 0.99 11.53
N ILE A 83 8.49 1.55 12.74
CA ILE A 83 9.53 1.25 13.73
C ILE A 83 9.45 -0.21 14.18
N TYR A 84 8.24 -0.73 14.38
CA TYR A 84 8.04 -2.14 14.74
C TYR A 84 8.67 -3.10 13.73
N TRP A 85 8.54 -2.83 12.42
CA TRP A 85 9.03 -3.69 11.34
C TRP A 85 10.46 -3.40 10.87
N THR A 86 11.07 -2.29 11.32
CA THR A 86 12.47 -1.93 11.01
C THR A 86 13.43 -2.12 12.18
N GLY A 87 12.92 -2.29 13.39
CA GLY A 87 13.70 -2.57 14.60
C GLY A 87 13.99 -4.06 14.81
N GLU A 88 13.92 -4.50 16.06
CA GLU A 88 14.30 -5.86 16.48
C GLU A 88 13.50 -6.97 15.79
N ASN A 89 12.23 -6.72 15.43
CA ASN A 89 11.41 -7.71 14.74
C ASN A 89 11.87 -7.95 13.29
N ALA A 90 12.63 -7.04 12.69
CA ALA A 90 13.22 -7.27 11.36
C ALA A 90 14.26 -8.40 11.39
N ILE A 91 14.92 -8.59 12.53
CA ILE A 91 15.87 -9.68 12.75
C ILE A 91 15.10 -10.99 13.03
N LYS A 92 13.99 -10.89 13.76
CA LYS A 92 13.15 -12.04 14.12
C LYS A 92 12.36 -12.62 12.94
N TRP A 93 11.79 -11.76 12.11
CA TRP A 93 10.97 -12.13 10.95
C TRP A 93 11.44 -11.40 9.68
N PRO A 94 12.61 -11.76 9.13
CA PRO A 94 13.22 -11.05 8.02
C PRO A 94 12.37 -11.08 6.73
N LEU A 95 11.66 -12.18 6.46
CA LEU A 95 10.81 -12.28 5.27
C LEU A 95 9.55 -11.42 5.42
N LEU A 96 8.89 -11.47 6.58
CA LEU A 96 7.73 -10.59 6.86
C LEU A 96 8.13 -9.12 6.91
N ALA A 97 9.26 -8.78 7.53
CA ALA A 97 9.74 -7.40 7.61
C ALA A 97 10.02 -6.81 6.22
N THR A 98 10.57 -7.62 5.30
CA THR A 98 10.77 -7.22 3.90
C THR A 98 9.42 -6.89 3.23
N LEU A 99 8.39 -7.70 3.45
CA LEU A 99 7.06 -7.46 2.93
C LEU A 99 6.40 -6.24 3.59
N ALA A 100 6.46 -6.13 4.92
CA ALA A 100 5.89 -5.02 5.67
C ALA A 100 6.45 -3.68 5.20
N ASN A 101 7.78 -3.57 5.07
CA ASN A 101 8.43 -2.36 4.55
C ASN A 101 8.01 -2.04 3.12
N LYS A 102 7.85 -3.05 2.26
CA LYS A 102 7.34 -2.87 0.91
C LYS A 102 5.92 -2.31 0.91
N TYR A 103 5.03 -2.82 1.76
CA TYR A 103 3.62 -2.41 1.79
C TYR A 103 3.36 -1.10 2.55
N PHE A 104 4.19 -0.72 3.52
CA PHE A 104 4.10 0.60 4.16
C PHE A 104 4.48 1.76 3.25
N SER A 105 5.23 1.51 2.17
CA SER A 105 5.57 2.56 1.20
C SER A 105 4.36 3.04 0.39
N ALA A 106 3.27 2.27 0.36
CA ALA A 106 2.08 2.61 -0.41
C ALA A 106 1.09 3.44 0.44
N PRO A 107 0.63 4.60 -0.05
CA PRO A 107 -0.44 5.33 0.63
C PRO A 107 -1.72 4.48 0.63
N ALA A 108 -2.46 4.54 1.73
CA ALA A 108 -3.72 3.79 1.90
C ALA A 108 -4.85 4.29 0.98
N THR A 109 -4.74 5.51 0.45
CA THR A 109 -5.77 6.15 -0.37
C THR A 109 -5.19 6.72 -1.67
N SER A 110 -6.06 6.95 -2.66
CA SER A 110 -5.72 7.68 -3.89
C SER A 110 -5.53 9.18 -3.68
N SER A 111 -5.82 9.70 -2.48
CA SER A 111 -5.83 11.13 -2.18
C SER A 111 -4.50 11.80 -2.50
N GLU A 112 -3.38 11.11 -2.31
CA GLU A 112 -2.05 11.65 -2.66
C GLU A 112 -1.86 11.76 -4.18
N SER A 113 -2.39 10.81 -4.95
CA SER A 113 -2.39 10.92 -6.42
C SER A 113 -3.30 12.04 -6.90
N GLU A 114 -4.47 12.23 -6.30
CA GLU A 114 -5.38 13.33 -6.61
C GLU A 114 -4.77 14.71 -6.29
N ARG A 115 -4.10 14.84 -5.13
CA ARG A 115 -3.33 16.05 -4.77
C ARG A 115 -2.24 16.33 -5.79
N LEU A 116 -1.54 15.30 -6.26
CA LEU A 116 -0.51 15.42 -7.29
C LEU A 116 -1.11 15.91 -8.63
N PHE A 117 -2.25 15.37 -9.07
CA PHE A 117 -2.93 15.81 -10.29
C PHE A 117 -3.52 17.22 -10.15
N SER A 118 -4.03 17.59 -8.99
CA SER A 118 -4.48 18.96 -8.71
C SER A 118 -3.30 19.95 -8.82
N THR A 119 -2.14 19.59 -8.26
CA THR A 119 -0.91 20.38 -8.35
C THR A 119 -0.45 20.49 -9.82
N ALA A 120 -0.53 19.40 -10.58
CA ALA A 120 -0.24 19.41 -12.01
C ALA A 120 -1.15 20.38 -12.76
N GLY A 121 -2.45 20.40 -12.45
CA GLY A 121 -3.41 21.36 -12.99
C GLY A 121 -3.05 22.82 -12.68
N GLN A 122 -2.49 23.10 -11.50
CA GLN A 122 -2.00 24.44 -11.15
C GLN A 122 -0.74 24.83 -11.92
N ILE A 123 0.20 23.90 -12.11
CA ILE A 123 1.43 24.12 -12.90
C ILE A 123 1.06 24.41 -14.36
N VAL A 124 0.11 23.67 -14.90
CA VAL A 124 -0.49 23.84 -16.23
C VAL A 124 -1.63 24.87 -16.16
N SER A 125 -1.38 26.04 -15.60
CA SER A 125 -2.38 27.11 -15.60
C SER A 125 -2.58 27.69 -17.02
N ASN A 126 -3.70 28.38 -17.23
CA ASN A 126 -4.02 29.04 -18.51
C ASN A 126 -2.94 30.03 -19.01
N LEU A 127 -2.00 30.45 -18.18
CA LEU A 127 -0.89 31.34 -18.53
C LEU A 127 0.37 30.58 -19.01
N ARG A 128 0.45 29.25 -18.84
CA ARG A 128 1.62 28.41 -19.14
C ARG A 128 1.31 27.30 -20.15
N LYS A 129 0.50 27.59 -21.17
CA LYS A 129 0.01 26.61 -22.19
C LYS A 129 1.08 26.02 -23.13
N ARG A 130 2.35 26.43 -23.03
CA ARG A 130 3.46 25.95 -23.90
C ARG A 130 4.44 25.01 -23.18
N LEU A 131 4.10 24.52 -21.99
CA LEU A 131 4.92 23.51 -21.32
C LEU A 131 4.74 22.16 -22.00
N LEU A 132 5.86 21.56 -22.39
CA LEU A 132 5.89 20.18 -22.86
C LEU A 132 5.60 19.21 -21.68
N PRO A 133 4.96 18.05 -21.92
CA PRO A 133 4.67 17.05 -20.89
C PRO A 133 5.89 16.68 -20.05
N GLU A 134 7.06 16.54 -20.67
CA GLU A 134 8.31 16.16 -20.01
C GLU A 134 8.79 17.24 -19.03
N ASN A 135 8.49 18.51 -19.32
CA ASN A 135 8.83 19.62 -18.42
C ASN A 135 7.86 19.70 -17.24
N ILE A 136 6.59 19.34 -17.44
CA ILE A 136 5.59 19.27 -16.36
C ILE A 136 5.97 18.19 -15.36
N GLU A 137 6.37 17.01 -15.85
CA GLU A 137 6.85 15.91 -15.01
C GLU A 137 8.04 16.32 -14.14
N LYS A 138 9.06 16.96 -14.74
CA LYS A 138 10.22 17.48 -14.00
C LYS A 138 9.83 18.52 -12.95
N LEU A 139 8.94 19.45 -13.29
CA LEU A 139 8.47 20.47 -12.35
C LEU A 139 7.69 19.86 -11.19
N LEU A 140 6.83 18.87 -11.45
CA LEU A 140 6.11 18.13 -10.41
C LEU A 140 7.06 17.37 -9.50
N PHE A 141 8.02 16.66 -10.08
CA PHE A 141 9.05 15.94 -9.33
C PHE A 141 9.81 16.88 -8.40
N LEU A 142 10.31 18.00 -8.91
CA LEU A 142 11.02 19.00 -8.11
C LEU A 142 10.12 19.61 -7.04
N HIS A 143 8.89 20.01 -7.38
CA HIS A 143 7.96 20.63 -6.44
C HIS A 143 7.69 19.75 -5.22
N HIS A 144 7.55 18.44 -5.41
CA HIS A 144 7.24 17.52 -4.33
C HIS A 144 8.50 17.11 -3.55
N ASN A 145 9.61 16.82 -4.23
CA ASN A 145 10.81 16.28 -3.59
C ASN A 145 11.72 17.34 -2.98
N LEU A 146 11.73 18.59 -3.48
CA LEU A 146 12.61 19.64 -2.92
C LEU A 146 12.31 19.93 -1.44
N LYS A 147 11.06 19.74 -1.00
CA LYS A 147 10.66 19.86 0.40
C LYS A 147 11.34 18.83 1.31
N ILE A 148 11.62 17.63 0.79
CA ILE A 148 12.33 16.56 1.51
C ILE A 148 13.77 16.97 1.81
N TYR A 149 14.36 17.80 0.95
CA TYR A 149 15.73 18.31 1.10
C TYR A 149 15.82 19.65 1.83
N ASN A 150 14.76 20.07 2.53
CA ASN A 150 14.67 21.37 3.22
C ASN A 150 15.00 22.58 2.33
N PHE A 151 14.69 22.49 1.03
CA PHE A 151 14.91 23.61 0.11
C PHE A 151 13.85 24.70 0.34
N CYS A 152 14.29 25.89 0.77
CA CYS A 152 13.44 27.07 0.92
C CYS A 152 13.42 27.89 -0.37
N TYR A 153 12.24 28.31 -0.80
CA TYR A 153 12.10 29.30 -1.88
C TYR A 153 12.19 30.68 -1.24
N GLU A 154 13.28 31.41 -1.51
CA GLU A 154 13.43 32.84 -1.17
C GLU A 154 12.47 33.73 -1.98
#